data_AF-A0AA39U7X2-F1
#
_entry.id   AF-A0AA39U7X2-F1
#
_cell.length_a   1.000
_cell.length_b   1.000
_cell.length_c   1.000
_cell.angle_alpha   90.00
_cell.angle_beta   90.00
_cell.angle_gamma   90.00
#
_symmetry.space_group_name_H-M   'P 1'
#
loop_
_entity.id
_entity.type
_entity.pdbx_description
1 polymer ?
#
loop_
_entity_poly.entity_id
_entity_poly.type
_entity_poly.pdbx_seq_one_letter_code
_entity_poly.pdbx_strand_id
1 'polypeptide(L)'
;MHSILTQNGLRSLAPIYGDFGPSLPLTHTPTATDFTSAFWCTAQQNGILQTWAPQYTMFSRGNISETARVLNLESLSETTLGTKPENTSAVDLYAGIRYFTFSYAKAGGGKVLCWEINPWSVKGLRRGAVRNKCGVSTAH
;
A
#
# COMPACT_ATOMS: atom_id res chain seq x y z
N MET A 1 26.34 -8.37 -27.76
CA MET A 1 26.49 -9.61 -26.98
C MET A 1 25.54 -9.50 -25.79
N HIS A 2 24.42 -10.23 -25.84
CA HIS A 2 23.41 -10.28 -24.78
C HIS A 2 24.02 -10.80 -23.48
N SER A 3 23.76 -10.13 -22.36
CA SER A 3 23.81 -10.73 -21.03
C SER A 3 22.48 -10.45 -20.36
N ILE A 4 21.57 -11.41 -20.52
CA ILE A 4 20.40 -11.59 -19.67
C ILE A 4 20.88 -12.45 -18.49
N LEU A 5 20.28 -12.24 -17.33
CA LEU A 5 20.33 -13.03 -16.09
C LEU A 5 21.12 -12.40 -14.92
N THR A 6 20.51 -11.36 -14.35
CA THR A 6 20.24 -11.30 -12.90
C THR A 6 18.86 -10.64 -12.69
N GLN A 7 17.81 -11.22 -13.26
CA GLN A 7 16.42 -10.78 -12.98
C GLN A 7 15.84 -11.62 -11.86
N ASN A 8 15.92 -11.10 -10.64
CA ASN A 8 15.12 -11.58 -9.51
C ASN A 8 13.68 -11.06 -9.65
N GLY A 9 12.78 -11.92 -10.14
CA GLY A 9 11.45 -12.12 -9.55
C GLY A 9 10.32 -11.10 -9.70
N LEU A 10 10.52 -9.86 -10.14
CA LEU A 10 9.42 -8.92 -10.41
C LEU A 10 9.70 -8.17 -11.72
N ARG A 11 8.75 -8.22 -12.66
CA ARG A 11 8.84 -7.64 -14.01
C ARG A 11 9.47 -6.24 -13.95
N SER A 12 10.61 -6.04 -14.61
CA SER A 12 11.32 -4.75 -14.63
C SER A 12 10.48 -3.72 -15.37
N LEU A 13 9.69 -2.95 -14.63
CA LEU A 13 9.10 -1.73 -15.17
C LEU A 13 10.27 -0.85 -15.63
N ALA A 14 10.26 -0.44 -16.90
CA ALA A 14 11.24 0.49 -17.44
C ALA A 14 10.56 1.87 -17.56
N PRO A 15 11.16 2.95 -17.01
CA PRO A 15 10.64 4.28 -17.22
C PRO A 15 10.77 4.64 -18.72
N ILE A 16 9.68 5.12 -19.33
CA ILE A 16 9.71 5.67 -20.69
C ILE A 16 10.33 7.08 -20.74
N TYR A 17 10.38 7.76 -19.60
CA TYR A 17 10.98 9.08 -19.41
C TYR A 17 11.46 9.22 -17.97
N GLY A 18 12.63 9.85 -17.77
CA GLY A 18 13.27 9.99 -16.47
C GLY A 18 13.79 8.67 -15.91
N ASP A 19 13.87 8.59 -14.58
CA ASP A 19 14.29 7.41 -13.84
C ASP A 19 13.37 7.14 -12.63
N PHE A 20 13.42 5.92 -12.08
CA PHE A 20 12.68 5.57 -10.87
C PHE A 20 13.45 5.84 -9.57
N GLY A 21 14.56 6.55 -9.64
CA GLY A 21 15.53 6.72 -8.58
C GLY A 21 16.58 5.61 -8.54
N PRO A 22 17.44 5.59 -7.51
CA PRO A 22 18.49 4.60 -7.38
C PRO A 22 17.90 3.19 -7.29
N SER A 23 18.60 2.20 -7.83
CA SER A 23 18.26 0.78 -7.68
C SER A 23 19.10 0.17 -6.57
N LEU A 24 18.47 -0.09 -5.43
CA LEU A 24 19.16 -0.63 -4.24
C LEU A 24 19.02 -2.17 -4.17
N PRO A 25 20.00 -2.88 -3.59
CA PRO A 25 19.91 -4.32 -3.37
C PRO A 25 18.71 -4.70 -2.49
N LEU A 26 18.14 -5.90 -2.68
CA LEU A 26 17.03 -6.39 -1.85
C LEU A 26 17.39 -6.55 -0.36
N THR A 27 18.68 -6.74 -0.05
CA THR A 27 19.20 -6.85 1.32
C THR A 27 19.41 -5.48 1.97
N HIS A 28 19.31 -4.39 1.22
CA HIS A 28 19.49 -3.04 1.74
C HIS A 28 18.30 -2.62 2.59
N THR A 29 18.56 -2.13 3.80
CA THR A 29 17.54 -1.52 4.66
C THR A 29 17.41 -0.04 4.29
N PRO A 30 16.28 0.42 3.73
CA PRO A 30 16.15 1.79 3.22
C PRO A 30 16.26 2.84 4.33
N THR A 31 17.02 3.89 4.04
CA THR A 31 17.20 5.06 4.87
C THR A 31 16.19 6.17 4.55
N ALA A 32 16.17 7.24 5.36
CA ALA A 32 15.37 8.42 5.08
C ALA A 32 15.75 9.08 3.73
N THR A 33 17.04 9.06 3.38
CA THR A 33 17.54 9.58 2.10
C THR A 33 17.02 8.73 0.95
N ASP A 34 17.09 7.41 1.05
CA ASP A 34 16.59 6.48 0.01
C ASP A 34 15.10 6.70 -0.26
N PHE A 35 14.29 6.86 0.80
CA PHE A 35 12.87 7.15 0.65
C PHE A 35 12.58 8.50 -0.01
N THR A 36 13.50 9.46 0.09
CA THR A 36 13.35 10.81 -0.46
C THR A 36 13.83 10.87 -1.91
N SER A 37 14.90 10.14 -2.25
CA SER A 37 15.45 10.05 -3.61
C SER A 37 14.68 9.12 -4.54
N ALA A 38 13.87 8.20 -3.99
CA ALA A 38 13.07 7.29 -4.80
C ALA A 38 11.92 8.01 -5.52
N PHE A 39 11.56 7.51 -6.70
CA PHE A 39 10.37 7.94 -7.40
C PHE A 39 9.10 7.36 -6.76
N TRP A 40 8.09 8.21 -6.53
CA TRP A 40 6.80 7.81 -5.94
C TRP A 40 5.65 8.13 -6.89
N CYS A 41 4.88 7.10 -7.26
CA CYS A 41 3.64 7.27 -8.01
C CYS A 41 2.47 7.50 -7.06
N THR A 42 1.40 8.12 -7.56
CA THR A 42 0.08 8.04 -6.91
C THR A 42 -1.03 7.83 -7.93
N ALA A 43 -1.97 6.93 -7.64
CA ALA A 43 -3.19 6.71 -8.39
C ALA A 43 -4.41 6.89 -7.47
N GLN A 44 -5.58 7.19 -8.02
CA GLN A 44 -6.83 7.24 -7.26
C GLN A 44 -7.80 6.19 -7.79
N GLN A 45 -8.38 5.38 -6.91
CA GLN A 45 -9.40 4.38 -7.24
C GLN A 45 -10.47 4.38 -6.14
N ASN A 46 -11.75 4.44 -6.50
CA ASN A 46 -12.87 4.52 -5.54
C ASN A 46 -12.69 5.65 -4.51
N GLY A 47 -12.14 6.79 -4.94
CA GLY A 47 -11.81 7.91 -4.07
C GLY A 47 -10.66 7.66 -3.08
N ILE A 48 -10.03 6.49 -3.09
CA ILE A 48 -8.87 6.13 -2.27
C ILE A 48 -7.59 6.44 -3.06
N LEU A 49 -6.73 7.26 -2.48
CA LEU A 49 -5.41 7.54 -3.06
C LEU A 49 -4.46 6.39 -2.74
N GLN A 50 -3.70 5.97 -3.74
CA GLN A 50 -2.77 4.84 -3.75
C GLN A 50 -1.36 5.30 -4.14
N THR A 51 -0.32 5.04 -3.36
CA THR A 51 1.01 5.68 -3.44
C THR A 51 2.06 4.60 -3.20
N TRP A 52 2.99 4.46 -4.13
CA TRP A 52 3.96 3.38 -4.11
C TRP A 52 5.22 3.80 -4.86
N ALA A 53 6.33 3.11 -4.60
CA ALA A 53 7.57 3.27 -5.33
C ALA A 53 7.68 2.13 -6.37
N PRO A 54 7.53 2.40 -7.69
CA PRO A 54 7.46 1.35 -8.71
C PRO A 54 8.68 0.44 -8.77
N GLN A 55 9.85 0.97 -8.43
CA GLN A 55 11.11 0.21 -8.38
C GLN A 55 11.11 -0.88 -7.31
N TYR A 56 10.37 -0.68 -6.22
CA TYR A 56 10.48 -1.48 -5.00
C TYR A 56 9.20 -2.21 -4.60
N THR A 57 8.08 -1.84 -5.21
CA THR A 57 6.76 -2.33 -4.85
C THR A 57 5.88 -2.46 -6.09
N MET A 58 5.07 -3.51 -6.12
CA MET A 58 4.13 -3.73 -7.22
C MET A 58 2.75 -3.14 -6.87
N PHE A 59 2.13 -2.53 -7.88
CA PHE A 59 0.72 -2.14 -7.87
C PHE A 59 -0.07 -2.99 -8.88
N SER A 60 -0.98 -3.81 -8.40
CA SER A 60 -1.85 -4.67 -9.21
C SER A 60 -3.21 -4.01 -9.40
N ARG A 61 -3.55 -3.71 -10.66
CA ARG A 61 -4.90 -3.27 -11.03
C ARG A 61 -5.94 -4.39 -10.92
N GLY A 62 -5.52 -5.66 -10.86
CA GLY A 62 -6.45 -6.81 -10.87
C GLY A 62 -7.39 -6.88 -9.66
N ASN A 63 -7.07 -6.17 -8.58
CA ASN A 63 -7.83 -6.22 -7.33
C ASN A 63 -8.97 -5.20 -7.26
N ILE A 64 -9.30 -4.47 -8.33
CA ILE A 64 -10.31 -3.40 -8.30
C ILE A 64 -11.66 -3.88 -7.76
N SER A 65 -12.15 -5.04 -8.22
CA SER A 65 -13.43 -5.60 -7.77
C SER A 65 -13.40 -5.94 -6.28
N GLU A 66 -12.29 -6.52 -5.81
CA GLU A 66 -12.14 -6.89 -4.41
C GLU A 66 -11.98 -5.67 -3.51
N THR A 67 -11.23 -4.66 -3.93
CA THR A 67 -11.13 -3.37 -3.24
C THR A 67 -12.50 -2.70 -3.10
N ALA A 68 -13.36 -2.80 -4.12
CA ALA A 68 -14.74 -2.30 -4.07
C ALA A 68 -15.64 -3.13 -3.13
N ARG A 69 -15.49 -4.46 -3.13
CA ARG A 69 -16.22 -5.35 -2.21
C ARG A 69 -15.88 -5.05 -0.75
N VAL A 70 -14.59 -4.90 -0.43
CA VAL A 70 -14.12 -4.57 0.93
C VAL A 70 -14.63 -3.21 1.39
N LEU A 71 -14.70 -2.23 0.48
CA LEU A 71 -15.20 -0.89 0.80
C LEU A 71 -16.70 -0.89 1.18
N ASN A 72 -17.45 -1.89 0.70
CA ASN A 72 -18.90 -2.02 0.93
C ASN A 72 -19.22 -3.29 1.73
N LEU A 73 -18.39 -3.62 2.74
CA LEU A 73 -18.62 -4.80 3.57
C LEU A 73 -19.90 -4.67 4.41
N GLU A 74 -20.93 -5.42 4.04
CA GLU A 74 -22.18 -5.52 4.82
C GLU A 74 -21.95 -6.01 6.25
N SER A 75 -20.88 -6.79 6.47
CA SER A 75 -20.47 -7.26 7.79
C SER A 75 -20.04 -6.13 8.74
N LEU A 76 -19.80 -4.92 8.22
CA LEU A 76 -19.54 -3.71 9.01
C LEU A 76 -20.83 -2.92 9.31
N SER A 77 -22.01 -3.40 8.88
CA SER A 77 -23.26 -2.78 9.27
C SER A 77 -23.50 -2.92 10.77
N GLU A 78 -24.09 -1.90 11.39
CA GLU A 78 -24.42 -1.90 12.82
C GLU A 78 -25.34 -3.08 13.19
N THR A 79 -26.24 -3.47 12.27
CA THR A 79 -27.10 -4.65 12.43
C THR A 79 -26.31 -5.94 12.55
N THR A 80 -25.26 -6.13 11.75
CA THR A 80 -24.43 -7.34 11.80
C THR A 80 -23.46 -7.32 12.98
N LEU A 81 -22.88 -6.16 13.30
CA LEU A 81 -21.89 -6.01 14.37
C LEU A 81 -22.50 -5.97 15.77
N GLY A 82 -23.77 -5.57 15.90
CA GLY A 82 -24.39 -5.26 17.18
C GLY A 82 -23.77 -4.05 17.88
N THR A 83 -22.93 -3.29 17.17
CA THR A 83 -22.25 -2.08 17.62
C THR A 83 -21.93 -1.21 16.42
N LYS A 84 -21.58 0.05 16.67
CA LYS A 84 -21.20 0.97 15.61
C LYS A 84 -19.86 0.54 14.98
N PRO A 85 -19.71 0.59 13.64
CA PRO A 85 -18.49 0.14 12.97
C PRO A 85 -17.21 0.83 13.43
N GLU A 86 -17.26 2.07 13.92
CA GLU A 86 -16.10 2.77 14.48
C GLU A 86 -15.54 2.13 15.77
N ASN A 87 -16.30 1.26 16.43
CA ASN A 87 -15.85 0.50 17.60
C ASN A 87 -15.16 -0.82 17.22
N THR A 88 -15.04 -1.11 15.92
CA THR A 88 -14.40 -2.33 15.43
C THR A 88 -12.96 -2.07 15.04
N SER A 89 -12.18 -3.15 14.97
CA SER A 89 -10.84 -3.13 14.40
C SER A 89 -10.69 -4.20 13.32
N ALA A 90 -10.01 -3.84 12.23
CA ALA A 90 -9.61 -4.77 11.19
C ALA A 90 -8.10 -5.07 11.32
N VAL A 91 -7.72 -6.29 10.97
CA VAL A 91 -6.32 -6.73 10.95
C VAL A 91 -5.96 -7.11 9.52
N ASP A 92 -5.03 -6.35 8.94
CA ASP A 92 -4.50 -6.58 7.60
C ASP A 92 -3.08 -7.14 7.72
N LEU A 93 -2.94 -8.46 7.61
CA LEU A 93 -1.68 -9.17 7.84
C LEU A 93 -0.68 -9.04 6.68
N TYR A 94 -1.15 -8.55 5.53
CA TYR A 94 -0.36 -8.37 4.31
C TYR A 94 -0.74 -7.03 3.66
N ALA A 95 -0.59 -5.96 4.44
CA ALA A 95 -1.10 -4.65 4.06
C ALA A 95 -0.47 -4.14 2.75
N GLY A 96 0.76 -4.55 2.46
CA GLY A 96 1.46 -4.14 1.26
C GLY A 96 1.51 -2.63 1.16
N ILE A 97 1.31 -2.14 -0.05
CA ILE A 97 1.19 -0.71 -0.30
C ILE A 97 -0.19 -0.14 0.03
N ARG A 98 -1.22 -0.94 0.44
CA ARG A 98 -2.59 -0.56 0.96
C ARG A 98 -3.82 -1.29 0.38
N TYR A 99 -3.73 -2.39 -0.38
CA TYR A 99 -4.83 -2.84 -1.26
C TYR A 99 -6.23 -2.88 -0.62
N PHE A 100 -6.31 -3.28 0.66
CA PHE A 100 -7.55 -3.34 1.41
C PHE A 100 -7.56 -2.45 2.66
N THR A 101 -6.39 -2.13 3.23
CA THR A 101 -6.26 -1.29 4.43
C THR A 101 -7.12 -0.03 4.41
N PHE A 102 -7.06 0.77 3.34
CA PHE A 102 -7.86 2.00 3.28
C PHE A 102 -9.32 1.76 2.91
N SER A 103 -9.64 0.64 2.27
CA SER A 103 -11.04 0.24 2.10
C SER A 103 -11.67 -0.06 3.45
N TYR A 104 -10.99 -0.80 4.34
CA TYR A 104 -11.47 -1.02 5.71
C TYR A 104 -11.64 0.29 6.49
N ALA A 105 -10.65 1.18 6.41
CA ALA A 105 -10.73 2.48 7.09
C ALA A 105 -11.86 3.36 6.56
N LYS A 106 -12.15 3.34 5.25
CA LYS A 106 -13.22 4.13 4.65
C LYS A 106 -14.61 3.48 4.73
N ALA A 107 -14.68 2.17 4.90
CA ALA A 107 -15.95 1.45 5.11
C ALA A 107 -16.59 1.74 6.48
N GLY A 108 -15.97 2.59 7.32
CA GLY A 108 -16.49 3.00 8.62
C GLY A 108 -15.83 2.28 9.80
N GLY A 109 -14.86 1.38 9.56
CA GLY A 109 -14.11 0.71 10.63
C GLY A 109 -13.29 1.69 11.47
N GLY A 110 -13.14 1.39 12.76
CA GLY A 110 -12.43 2.25 13.71
C GLY A 110 -10.92 2.30 13.53
N LYS A 111 -10.26 1.16 13.75
CA LYS A 111 -8.80 1.03 13.60
C LYS A 111 -8.45 -0.09 12.64
N VAL A 112 -7.42 0.11 11.83
CA VAL A 112 -6.85 -0.94 10.99
C VAL A 112 -5.41 -1.18 11.44
N LEU A 113 -5.14 -2.38 11.93
CA LEU A 113 -3.80 -2.82 12.31
C LEU A 113 -3.16 -3.51 11.12
N CYS A 114 -1.98 -3.04 10.71
CA CYS A 114 -1.35 -3.44 9.47
C CYS A 114 0.01 -4.08 9.74
N TRP A 115 0.21 -5.29 9.23
CA TRP A 115 1.51 -5.95 9.16
C TRP A 115 2.04 -5.91 7.74
N GLU A 116 3.30 -5.53 7.62
CA GLU A 116 4.01 -5.47 6.35
C GLU A 116 5.51 -5.57 6.59
N ILE A 117 6.17 -6.44 5.84
CA ILE A 117 7.61 -6.72 5.99
C ILE A 117 8.46 -5.80 5.11
N ASN A 118 7.95 -5.36 3.96
CA ASN A 118 8.69 -4.52 3.03
C ASN A 118 8.69 -3.05 3.51
N PRO A 119 9.84 -2.46 3.86
CA PRO A 119 9.92 -1.08 4.32
C PRO A 119 9.43 -0.05 3.28
N TRP A 120 9.56 -0.34 1.98
CA TRP A 120 9.01 0.50 0.92
C TRP A 120 7.49 0.49 0.91
N SER A 121 6.89 -0.67 1.15
CA SER A 121 5.44 -0.83 1.31
C SER A 121 4.94 -0.05 2.51
N VAL A 122 5.59 -0.17 3.68
CA VAL A 122 5.26 0.60 4.90
C VAL A 122 5.33 2.10 4.65
N LYS A 123 6.39 2.58 3.98
CA LYS A 123 6.52 4.00 3.65
C LYS A 123 5.43 4.46 2.67
N GLY A 124 5.11 3.63 1.67
CA GLY A 124 4.00 3.83 0.77
C GLY A 124 2.68 3.97 1.53
N LEU A 125 2.36 3.01 2.39
CA LEU A 125 1.18 3.00 3.24
C LEU A 125 1.09 4.28 4.08
N ARG A 126 2.17 4.69 4.75
CA ARG A 126 2.20 5.93 5.54
C ARG A 126 1.96 7.18 4.70
N ARG A 127 2.60 7.31 3.52
CA ARG A 127 2.33 8.41 2.57
C ARG A 127 0.87 8.40 2.11
N GLY A 128 0.30 7.20 1.94
CA GLY A 128 -1.10 7.00 1.58
C GLY A 128 -2.08 7.41 2.66
N ALA A 129 -1.80 7.07 3.92
CA ALA A 129 -2.67 7.39 5.04
C ALA A 129 -2.81 8.91 5.17
N VAL A 130 -1.70 9.65 5.11
CA VAL A 130 -1.70 11.12 5.10
C VAL A 130 -2.56 11.66 3.96
N ARG A 131 -2.40 11.14 2.74
CA ARG A 131 -3.18 11.57 1.57
C ARG A 131 -4.68 11.24 1.68
N ASN A 132 -5.04 10.16 2.36
CA ASN A 132 -6.42 9.78 2.63
C ASN A 132 -6.99 10.37 3.93
N LYS A 133 -6.24 11.26 4.61
CA LYS A 133 -6.61 11.88 5.89
C LYS A 133 -6.85 10.87 7.02
N CYS A 134 -6.16 9.74 6.99
CA CYS A 134 -6.16 8.76 8.07
C CYS A 134 -5.04 9.08 9.06
N GLY A 135 -5.32 9.02 10.36
CA GLY A 135 -4.28 9.01 11.39
C GLY A 135 -3.39 7.76 11.22
N VAL A 136 -2.07 7.93 11.33
CA VAL A 136 -1.12 6.83 11.14
C VAL A 136 0.01 6.88 12.16
N SER A 137 0.29 5.74 12.77
CA SER A 137 1.43 5.50 13.65
C SER A 137 2.12 4.21 13.22
N THR A 138 3.45 4.18 13.26
CA THR A 138 4.25 2.99 12.97
C THR A 138 4.89 2.51 14.26
N ALA A 139 4.77 1.22 14.55
CA ALA A 139 5.52 0.55 15.62
C ALA A 139 6.62 -0.32 14.97
N HIS A 140 7.76 -0.42 15.63
CA HIS A 140 8.94 -1.18 15.19
C HIS A 140 9.29 -2.24 16.22
#